data_AF-A0A970LI08-F1
#
_entry.id   AF-A0A970LI08-F1
#
_cell.length_a   1.000
_cell.length_b   1.000
_cell.length_c   1.000
_cell.angle_alpha   90.00
_cell.angle_beta   90.00
_cell.angle_gamma   90.00
#
_symmetry.space_group_name_H-M   'P 1'
#
loop_
_entity.id
_entity.type
_entity.pdbx_description
1 polymer ?
#
loop_
_entity_poly.entity_id
_entity_poly.type
_entity_poly.pdbx_seq_one_letter_code
_entity_poly.pdbx_strand_id
1 'polypeptide(L)'
;MLENIDTPTGLKNLDYKDLYTLSDEIREYIIDIVSRNGGHLSSNLGTIELTIALHRVFNSPEDKIIWDVGHQCYTHKILTGRKESFKSIRTYKGISGFPKRSESEHDIFETGHSSTSISAALGLAKARDLEGEDYSVVAVIGDGSLGAGMAYEALNNAAGLNTNIIVILNDNKMSISRNVGGLSDYLGRLRTG
;
A
#
# COMPACT_ATOMS: atom_id res chain seq x y z
N MET A 1 -8.29 -16.11 13.35
CA MET A 1 -7.96 -14.81 13.98
C MET A 1 -8.43 -13.61 13.17
N LEU A 2 -8.25 -13.63 11.86
CA LEU A 2 -8.80 -12.68 10.89
C LEU A 2 -10.30 -12.41 11.12
N GLU A 3 -11.04 -13.40 11.62
CA GLU A 3 -12.44 -13.21 11.99
C GLU A 3 -12.69 -12.14 13.06
N ASN A 4 -11.71 -11.88 13.92
CA ASN A 4 -11.83 -10.95 15.05
C ASN A 4 -11.11 -9.60 14.80
N ILE A 5 -10.61 -9.37 13.58
CA ILE A 5 -9.87 -8.14 13.23
C ILE A 5 -10.59 -7.43 12.11
N ASP A 6 -11.33 -6.39 12.48
CA ASP A 6 -12.04 -5.54 11.51
C ASP A 6 -11.36 -4.19 11.29
N THR A 7 -10.45 -3.76 12.17
CA THR A 7 -9.78 -2.45 12.07
C THR A 7 -8.28 -2.54 12.33
N PRO A 8 -7.48 -1.54 11.87
CA PRO A 8 -6.03 -1.51 12.11
C PRO A 8 -5.65 -1.58 13.59
N THR A 9 -6.48 -1.03 14.48
CA THR A 9 -6.23 -1.02 15.92
C THR A 9 -6.17 -2.43 16.52
N GLY A 10 -6.88 -3.40 15.94
CA GLY A 10 -6.81 -4.81 16.34
C GLY A 10 -5.42 -5.44 16.19
N LEU A 11 -4.55 -4.86 15.36
CA LEU A 11 -3.22 -5.39 15.08
C LEU A 11 -2.16 -5.01 16.12
N LYS A 12 -2.34 -3.86 16.80
CA LYS A 12 -1.29 -3.24 17.63
C LYS A 12 -0.86 -4.12 18.81
N ASN A 13 -1.80 -4.89 19.36
CA ASN A 13 -1.59 -5.69 20.57
C ASN A 13 -1.27 -7.17 20.31
N LEU A 14 -1.25 -7.60 19.04
CA LEU A 14 -0.92 -8.99 18.71
C LEU A 14 0.56 -9.26 18.96
N ASP A 15 0.91 -10.46 19.38
CA ASP A 15 2.30 -10.90 19.39
C ASP A 15 2.76 -11.35 17.98
N TYR A 16 4.04 -11.67 17.81
CA TYR A 16 4.56 -12.10 16.51
C TYR A 16 3.98 -13.42 16.03
N LYS A 17 3.67 -14.36 16.94
CA LYS A 17 3.09 -15.66 16.57
C LYS A 17 1.68 -15.47 16.01
N ASP A 18 0.93 -14.58 16.62
CA ASP A 18 -0.38 -14.17 16.16
C ASP A 18 -0.27 -13.45 14.81
N LEU A 19 0.70 -12.56 14.62
CA LEU A 19 0.91 -11.92 13.32
C LEU A 19 1.23 -12.90 12.20
N TYR A 20 2.03 -13.93 12.45
CA TYR A 20 2.32 -14.96 11.45
C TYR A 20 1.05 -15.73 11.07
N THR A 21 0.28 -16.16 12.07
CA THR A 21 -0.99 -16.85 11.85
C THR A 21 -1.97 -15.97 11.08
N LEU A 22 -2.04 -14.67 11.40
CA LEU A 22 -2.89 -13.71 10.69
C LEU A 22 -2.45 -13.55 9.23
N SER A 23 -1.14 -13.50 8.98
CA SER A 23 -0.59 -13.38 7.63
C SER A 23 -0.99 -14.58 6.77
N ASP A 24 -0.95 -15.79 7.34
CA ASP A 24 -1.38 -17.02 6.67
C ASP A 24 -2.88 -17.05 6.41
N GLU A 25 -3.71 -16.66 7.39
CA GLU A 25 -5.15 -16.58 7.20
C GLU A 25 -5.55 -15.55 6.12
N ILE A 26 -4.88 -14.39 6.06
CA ILE A 26 -5.09 -13.38 5.02
C ILE A 26 -4.66 -13.91 3.65
N ARG A 27 -3.53 -14.65 3.60
CA ARG A 27 -3.03 -15.26 2.36
C ARG A 27 -4.05 -16.24 1.78
N GLU A 28 -4.56 -17.15 2.58
CA GLU A 28 -5.60 -18.10 2.17
C GLU A 28 -6.89 -17.38 1.76
N TYR A 29 -7.31 -16.36 2.52
CA TYR A 29 -8.49 -15.58 2.19
C TYR A 29 -8.38 -14.87 0.84
N ILE A 30 -7.22 -14.26 0.55
CA ILE A 30 -6.96 -13.61 -0.75
C ILE A 30 -6.99 -14.65 -1.88
N ILE A 31 -6.35 -15.81 -1.71
CA ILE A 31 -6.34 -16.88 -2.72
C ILE A 31 -7.77 -17.35 -3.03
N ASP A 32 -8.55 -17.64 -1.99
CA ASP A 32 -9.93 -18.14 -2.12
C ASP A 32 -10.83 -17.14 -2.88
N ILE A 33 -10.77 -15.85 -2.53
CA ILE A 33 -11.62 -14.83 -3.18
C ILE A 33 -11.16 -14.51 -4.61
N VAL A 34 -9.85 -14.33 -4.80
CA VAL A 34 -9.30 -13.99 -6.13
C VAL A 34 -9.44 -15.15 -7.11
N SER A 35 -9.42 -16.41 -6.66
CA SER A 35 -9.68 -17.58 -7.51
C SER A 35 -11.06 -17.56 -8.18
N ARG A 36 -12.05 -16.91 -7.55
CA ARG A 36 -13.43 -16.81 -8.02
C ARG A 36 -13.70 -15.53 -8.81
N ASN A 37 -13.19 -14.40 -8.34
CA ASN A 37 -13.49 -13.09 -8.91
C ASN A 37 -12.44 -12.59 -9.92
N GLY A 38 -11.26 -13.20 -9.96
CA GLY A 38 -10.07 -12.66 -10.62
C GLY A 38 -9.50 -11.44 -9.87
N GLY A 39 -8.40 -10.89 -10.38
CA GLY A 39 -7.71 -9.76 -9.76
C GLY A 39 -6.20 -9.97 -9.68
N HIS A 40 -5.52 -9.09 -8.93
CA HIS A 40 -4.06 -9.15 -8.80
C HIS A 40 -3.70 -10.05 -7.62
N LEU A 41 -3.11 -11.21 -7.88
CA LEU A 41 -2.77 -12.17 -6.81
C LEU A 41 -1.36 -11.92 -6.26
N SER A 42 -0.34 -12.06 -7.11
CA SER A 42 1.07 -12.06 -6.70
C SER A 42 1.48 -10.78 -5.97
N SER A 43 1.05 -9.62 -6.46
CA SER A 43 1.35 -8.32 -5.86
C SER A 43 0.78 -8.19 -4.44
N ASN A 44 -0.39 -8.76 -4.16
CA ASN A 44 -1.02 -8.72 -2.84
C ASN A 44 -0.42 -9.74 -1.88
N LEU A 45 -0.06 -10.93 -2.37
CA LEU A 45 0.62 -11.92 -1.54
C LEU A 45 1.99 -11.43 -1.07
N GLY A 46 2.68 -10.63 -1.89
CA GLY A 46 3.98 -10.05 -1.54
C GLY A 46 3.92 -8.85 -0.58
N THR A 47 2.75 -8.32 -0.26
CA THR A 47 2.60 -7.14 0.61
C THR A 47 1.81 -7.40 1.89
N ILE A 48 1.46 -8.66 2.21
CA ILE A 48 0.69 -9.00 3.42
C ILE A 48 1.39 -8.50 4.68
N GLU A 49 2.62 -8.95 4.90
CA GLU A 49 3.40 -8.63 6.10
C GLU A 49 3.75 -7.15 6.15
N LEU A 50 4.08 -6.53 5.00
CA LEU A 50 4.30 -5.09 4.89
C LEU A 50 3.06 -4.30 5.32
N THR A 51 1.89 -4.71 4.84
CA THR A 51 0.62 -4.02 5.16
C THR A 51 0.27 -4.15 6.64
N ILE A 52 0.49 -5.32 7.22
CA ILE A 52 0.31 -5.55 8.66
C ILE A 52 1.27 -4.65 9.46
N ALA A 53 2.54 -4.59 9.08
CA ALA A 53 3.54 -3.74 9.74
C ALA A 53 3.16 -2.25 9.66
N LEU A 54 2.73 -1.79 8.49
CA LEU A 54 2.23 -0.42 8.27
C LEU A 54 1.09 -0.08 9.22
N HIS A 55 0.05 -0.92 9.27
CA HIS A 55 -1.12 -0.68 10.13
C HIS A 55 -0.87 -0.89 11.63
N ARG A 56 0.25 -1.54 12.02
CA ARG A 56 0.70 -1.56 13.41
C ARG A 56 1.40 -0.26 13.80
N VAL A 57 2.31 0.21 12.94
CA VAL A 57 3.14 1.39 13.20
C VAL A 57 2.32 2.67 13.09
N PHE A 58 1.52 2.79 12.03
CA PHE A 58 0.75 3.99 11.70
C PHE A 58 -0.73 3.85 12.11
N ASN A 59 -1.35 4.98 12.43
CA ASN A 59 -2.74 5.11 12.85
C ASN A 59 -3.62 5.55 11.67
N SER A 60 -3.87 4.67 10.70
CA SER A 60 -4.84 5.00 9.63
C SER A 60 -6.26 5.08 10.22
N PRO A 61 -7.08 6.10 9.89
CA PRO A 61 -6.93 7.07 8.79
C PRO A 61 -6.27 8.41 9.16
N GLU A 62 -5.87 8.62 10.41
CA GLU A 62 -5.13 9.82 10.85
C GLU A 62 -3.81 9.92 10.09
N ASP A 63 -3.02 8.86 10.11
CA ASP A 63 -1.88 8.70 9.23
C ASP A 63 -2.33 8.30 7.81
N LYS A 64 -1.66 8.88 6.81
CA LYS A 64 -2.01 8.74 5.41
C LYS A 64 -1.12 7.69 4.76
N ILE A 65 -1.73 6.61 4.25
CA ILE A 65 -1.03 5.56 3.51
C ILE A 65 -1.52 5.57 2.07
N ILE A 66 -0.61 5.82 1.13
CA ILE A 66 -0.90 5.92 -0.30
C ILE A 66 -0.27 4.73 -1.02
N TRP A 67 -1.09 3.92 -1.69
CA TRP A 67 -0.65 2.75 -2.44
C TRP A 67 -0.48 3.08 -3.92
N ASP A 68 0.75 3.12 -4.44
CA ASP A 68 1.00 3.38 -5.86
C ASP A 68 0.41 2.30 -6.77
N VAL A 69 -0.25 2.69 -7.87
CA VAL A 69 -1.17 1.86 -8.67
C VAL A 69 -2.35 1.34 -7.86
N GLY A 70 -2.12 0.75 -6.69
CA GLY A 70 -3.14 0.25 -5.78
C GLY A 70 -3.46 -1.23 -5.95
N HIS A 71 -2.79 -1.91 -6.87
CA HIS A 71 -3.02 -3.34 -7.13
C HIS A 71 -2.46 -4.27 -6.04
N GLN A 72 -1.73 -3.73 -5.07
CA GLN A 72 -1.11 -4.42 -3.94
C GLN A 72 -1.73 -4.02 -2.58
N CYS A 73 -3.02 -3.60 -2.57
CA CYS A 73 -3.72 -3.09 -1.40
C CYS A 73 -4.82 -4.01 -0.81
N TYR A 74 -4.93 -5.27 -1.22
CA TYR A 74 -6.03 -6.16 -0.78
C TYR A 74 -6.00 -6.40 0.73
N THR A 75 -4.81 -6.69 1.28
CA THR A 75 -4.62 -6.78 2.72
C THR A 75 -5.02 -5.48 3.43
N HIS A 76 -4.74 -4.33 2.81
CA HIS A 76 -5.13 -3.04 3.35
C HIS A 76 -6.66 -2.92 3.40
N LYS A 77 -7.38 -3.30 2.34
CA LYS A 77 -8.84 -3.32 2.34
C LYS A 77 -9.40 -4.26 3.41
N ILE A 78 -8.86 -5.47 3.51
CA ILE A 78 -9.28 -6.48 4.48
C ILE A 78 -9.15 -5.95 5.92
N LEU A 79 -8.01 -5.34 6.25
CA LEU A 79 -7.68 -4.86 7.60
C LEU A 79 -8.33 -3.52 7.98
N THR A 80 -9.08 -2.90 7.07
CA THR A 80 -9.73 -1.60 7.30
C THR A 80 -11.25 -1.71 7.11
N GLY A 81 -11.86 -2.72 7.73
CA GLY A 81 -13.32 -2.87 7.81
C GLY A 81 -14.00 -3.42 6.57
N ARG A 82 -13.24 -3.82 5.53
CA ARG A 82 -13.83 -4.25 4.25
C ARG A 82 -13.70 -5.74 3.98
N LYS A 83 -13.36 -6.57 4.98
CA LYS A 83 -13.26 -8.03 4.85
C LYS A 83 -14.50 -8.65 4.17
N GLU A 84 -15.71 -8.32 4.64
CA GLU A 84 -16.94 -8.87 4.04
C GLU A 84 -17.20 -8.35 2.63
N SER A 85 -17.11 -7.03 2.43
CA SER A 85 -17.28 -6.41 1.11
C SER A 85 -16.23 -6.90 0.10
N PHE A 86 -15.04 -7.31 0.57
CA PHE A 86 -13.97 -7.87 -0.25
C PHE A 86 -14.39 -9.14 -0.98
N LYS A 87 -15.39 -9.88 -0.49
CA LYS A 87 -15.97 -11.03 -1.22
C LYS A 87 -16.54 -10.65 -2.59
N SER A 88 -16.87 -9.37 -2.79
CA SER A 88 -17.38 -8.82 -4.05
C SER A 88 -16.32 -8.07 -4.88
N ILE A 89 -15.04 -8.15 -4.52
CA ILE A 89 -13.94 -7.41 -5.17
C ILE A 89 -13.99 -7.55 -6.71
N ARG A 90 -13.90 -6.42 -7.43
CA ARG A 90 -13.93 -6.34 -8.91
C ARG A 90 -15.19 -6.88 -9.60
N THR A 91 -16.26 -7.12 -8.87
CA THR A 91 -17.56 -7.50 -9.46
C THR A 91 -18.44 -6.27 -9.69
N TYR A 92 -19.48 -6.41 -10.53
CA TYR A 92 -20.44 -5.32 -10.75
C TYR A 92 -21.12 -4.93 -9.43
N LYS A 93 -21.09 -3.63 -9.08
CA LYS A 93 -21.55 -3.09 -7.79
C LYS A 93 -20.78 -3.58 -6.55
N GLY A 94 -19.70 -4.34 -6.75
CA GLY A 94 -18.75 -4.67 -5.69
C GLY A 94 -17.69 -3.60 -5.50
N ILE A 95 -16.76 -3.84 -4.58
CA ILE A 95 -15.67 -2.90 -4.29
C ILE A 95 -14.56 -2.95 -5.36
N SER A 96 -13.87 -1.83 -5.52
CA SER A 96 -12.78 -1.60 -6.47
C SER A 96 -11.57 -2.47 -6.16
N GLY A 97 -10.89 -2.92 -7.22
CA GLY A 97 -9.58 -3.59 -7.12
C GLY A 97 -8.42 -2.68 -6.73
N PHE A 98 -8.69 -1.39 -6.51
CA PHE A 98 -7.71 -0.34 -6.19
C PHE A 98 -8.28 0.55 -5.05
N PRO A 99 -7.45 1.35 -4.38
CA PRO A 99 -7.91 2.37 -3.43
C PRO A 99 -8.96 3.29 -4.06
N LYS A 100 -10.05 3.53 -3.35
CA LYS A 100 -11.15 4.39 -3.79
C LYS A 100 -11.71 5.16 -2.61
N ARG A 101 -11.70 6.50 -2.68
CA ARG A 101 -12.10 7.38 -1.57
C ARG A 101 -13.55 7.17 -1.16
N SER A 102 -14.41 6.89 -2.14
CA SER A 102 -15.83 6.60 -1.86
C SER A 102 -16.06 5.26 -1.14
N GLU A 103 -15.05 4.39 -1.03
CA GLU A 103 -15.16 3.08 -0.37
C GLU A 103 -14.65 3.09 1.06
N SER A 104 -13.73 3.99 1.41
CA SER A 104 -13.11 4.01 2.73
C SER A 104 -12.35 5.30 2.99
N GLU A 105 -12.43 5.80 4.22
CA GLU A 105 -11.56 6.88 4.74
C GLU A 105 -10.06 6.51 4.72
N HIS A 106 -9.75 5.21 4.74
CA HIS A 106 -8.38 4.71 4.66
C HIS A 106 -7.77 4.82 3.25
N ASP A 107 -8.60 5.03 2.22
CA ASP A 107 -8.17 5.18 0.83
C ASP A 107 -8.07 6.68 0.46
N ILE A 108 -7.18 7.44 1.11
CA ILE A 108 -7.09 8.91 0.97
C ILE A 108 -6.86 9.40 -0.47
N PHE A 109 -6.24 8.58 -1.31
CA PHE A 109 -5.93 8.92 -2.70
C PHE A 109 -6.30 7.75 -3.62
N GLU A 110 -7.05 8.04 -4.68
CA GLU A 110 -7.45 7.03 -5.66
C GLU A 110 -6.32 6.80 -6.65
N THR A 111 -5.96 5.53 -6.83
CA THR A 111 -4.91 5.13 -7.75
C THR A 111 -5.41 4.13 -8.77
N GLY A 112 -4.66 4.02 -9.86
CA GLY A 112 -4.87 3.06 -10.94
C GLY A 112 -3.75 3.20 -11.96
N HIS A 113 -3.35 4.44 -12.25
CA HIS A 113 -2.08 4.75 -12.91
C HIS A 113 -0.92 4.67 -11.91
N SER A 114 0.27 4.33 -12.43
CA SER A 114 1.50 4.22 -11.66
C SER A 114 2.15 5.57 -11.39
N SER A 115 3.06 5.58 -10.42
CA SER A 115 4.07 6.62 -10.17
C SER A 115 3.51 7.94 -9.65
N THR A 116 2.28 7.94 -9.13
CA THR A 116 1.58 9.12 -8.61
C THR A 116 1.70 9.26 -7.09
N SER A 117 2.05 8.18 -6.37
CA SER A 117 1.99 8.12 -4.91
C SER A 117 2.90 9.12 -4.19
N ILE A 118 4.15 9.29 -4.63
CA ILE A 118 5.12 10.21 -3.99
C ILE A 118 4.66 11.66 -4.16
N SER A 119 4.19 12.03 -5.36
CA SER A 119 3.67 13.37 -5.62
C SER A 119 2.44 13.67 -4.75
N ALA A 120 1.51 12.71 -4.67
CA ALA A 120 0.35 12.83 -3.80
C ALA A 120 0.74 12.95 -2.32
N ALA A 121 1.72 12.16 -1.86
CA ALA A 121 2.25 12.23 -0.50
C ALA A 121 2.85 13.60 -0.18
N LEU A 122 3.61 14.19 -1.11
CA LEU A 122 4.16 15.54 -0.93
C LEU A 122 3.06 16.60 -0.80
N GLY A 123 2.01 16.51 -1.64
CA GLY A 123 0.86 17.40 -1.53
C GLY A 123 0.17 17.32 -0.17
N LEU A 124 -0.08 16.10 0.32
CA LEU A 124 -0.70 15.88 1.63
C LEU A 124 0.19 16.35 2.77
N ALA A 125 1.49 16.04 2.73
CA ALA A 125 2.43 16.48 3.76
C ALA A 125 2.58 18.01 3.78
N LYS A 126 2.56 18.65 2.60
CA LYS A 126 2.58 20.12 2.55
C LYS A 126 1.29 20.74 3.10
N ALA A 127 0.13 20.13 2.83
CA ALA A 127 -1.14 20.56 3.39
C ALA A 127 -1.15 20.43 4.93
N ARG A 128 -0.73 19.27 5.47
CA ARG A 128 -0.52 19.03 6.90
C ARG A 128 0.28 20.16 7.55
N ASP A 129 1.44 20.49 6.98
CA ASP A 129 2.34 21.50 7.53
C ASP A 129 1.72 22.92 7.51
N LEU A 130 0.88 23.23 6.51
CA LEU A 130 0.19 24.51 6.41
C LEU A 130 -0.95 24.65 7.42
N GLU A 131 -1.62 23.55 7.74
CA GLU A 131 -2.69 23.48 8.74
C GLU A 131 -2.16 23.34 10.17
N GLY A 132 -0.84 23.14 10.35
CA GLY A 132 -0.22 22.94 11.66
C GLY A 132 -0.55 21.57 12.30
N GLU A 133 -0.88 20.59 11.47
CA GLU A 133 -1.21 19.23 11.87
C GLU A 133 0.05 18.36 12.04
N ASP A 134 -0.08 17.21 12.71
CA ASP A 134 1.05 16.30 12.98
C ASP A 134 0.65 14.83 12.77
N TYR A 135 0.52 14.43 11.51
CA TYR A 135 0.36 13.03 11.10
C TYR A 135 1.43 12.60 10.10
N SER A 136 1.65 11.29 10.01
CA SER A 136 2.57 10.69 9.05
C SER A 136 1.93 10.58 7.67
N VAL A 137 2.75 10.76 6.62
CA VAL A 137 2.35 10.53 5.24
C VAL A 137 3.31 9.53 4.61
N VAL A 138 2.76 8.38 4.19
CA VAL A 138 3.50 7.22 3.71
C VAL A 138 3.10 6.91 2.28
N ALA A 139 4.06 6.87 1.37
CA ALA A 139 3.88 6.38 -0.01
C ALA A 139 4.49 4.99 -0.16
N VAL A 140 3.68 4.01 -0.57
CA VAL A 140 4.13 2.65 -0.91
C VAL A 140 4.21 2.53 -2.42
N ILE A 141 5.42 2.42 -2.97
CA ILE A 141 5.68 2.39 -4.40
C ILE A 141 6.43 1.12 -4.80
N GLY A 142 6.02 0.48 -5.91
CA GLY A 142 6.77 -0.62 -6.50
C GLY A 142 8.01 -0.14 -7.25
N ASP A 143 9.04 -0.97 -7.34
CA ASP A 143 10.26 -0.70 -8.11
C ASP A 143 9.99 -0.40 -9.60
N GLY A 144 9.00 -1.06 -10.20
CA GLY A 144 8.53 -0.73 -11.55
C GLY A 144 7.97 0.69 -11.67
N SER A 145 7.13 1.10 -10.73
CA SER A 145 6.55 2.46 -10.69
C SER A 145 7.58 3.53 -10.39
N LEU A 146 8.61 3.23 -9.59
CA LEU A 146 9.68 4.18 -9.26
C LEU A 146 10.49 4.57 -10.50
N GLY A 147 10.54 3.71 -11.53
CA GLY A 147 11.25 3.98 -12.79
C GLY A 147 10.66 5.11 -13.65
N ALA A 148 9.44 5.58 -13.38
CA ALA A 148 8.80 6.59 -14.22
C ALA A 148 9.15 8.02 -13.81
N GLY A 149 9.18 8.94 -14.79
CA GLY A 149 9.58 10.33 -14.60
C GLY A 149 8.81 11.08 -13.51
N MET A 150 7.51 10.81 -13.34
CA MET A 150 6.71 11.44 -12.27
C MET A 150 7.22 11.11 -10.86
N ALA A 151 7.71 9.89 -10.64
CA ALA A 151 8.25 9.51 -9.34
C ALA A 151 9.57 10.26 -9.05
N TYR A 152 10.42 10.43 -10.07
CA TYR A 152 11.67 11.20 -9.96
C TYR A 152 11.43 12.70 -9.79
N GLU A 153 10.46 13.25 -10.52
CA GLU A 153 10.06 14.66 -10.38
C GLU A 153 9.58 14.93 -8.94
N ALA A 154 8.74 14.04 -8.40
CA ALA A 154 8.28 14.13 -7.02
C ALA A 154 9.45 14.02 -6.03
N LEU A 155 10.35 13.05 -6.18
CA LEU A 155 11.53 12.92 -5.31
C LEU A 155 12.44 14.16 -5.38
N ASN A 156 12.61 14.74 -6.55
CA ASN A 156 13.38 15.98 -6.71
C ASN A 156 12.69 17.17 -6.02
N ASN A 157 11.36 17.27 -6.12
CA ASN A 157 10.58 18.27 -5.39
C ASN A 157 10.65 18.07 -3.87
N ALA A 158 10.65 16.82 -3.40
CA ALA A 158 10.79 16.51 -1.97
C ALA A 158 12.06 17.12 -1.37
N ALA A 159 13.17 17.15 -2.14
CA ALA A 159 14.42 17.76 -1.68
C ALA A 159 14.33 19.29 -1.51
N GLY A 160 13.45 19.97 -2.25
CA GLY A 160 13.22 21.41 -2.14
C GLY A 160 12.15 21.79 -1.11
N LEU A 161 11.32 20.84 -0.69
CA LEU A 161 10.25 21.06 0.27
C LEU A 161 10.73 20.68 1.67
N ASN A 162 10.71 21.64 2.59
CA ASN A 162 10.98 21.38 4.02
C ASN A 162 9.76 20.69 4.68
N THR A 163 9.44 19.47 4.23
CA THR A 163 8.32 18.66 4.69
C THR A 163 8.78 17.21 4.90
N ASN A 164 8.08 16.47 5.75
CA ASN A 164 8.41 15.07 6.05
C ASN A 164 7.42 14.09 5.40
N ILE A 165 7.94 13.16 4.61
CA ILE A 165 7.23 12.01 4.05
C ILE A 165 8.06 10.73 4.21
N ILE A 166 7.39 9.59 4.26
CA ILE A 166 8.02 8.26 4.27
C ILE A 166 7.73 7.59 2.94
N VAL A 167 8.79 7.17 2.23
CA VAL A 167 8.65 6.41 0.99
C VAL A 167 9.11 4.97 1.23
N ILE A 168 8.21 4.02 1.01
CA ILE A 168 8.48 2.59 1.07
C ILE A 168 8.57 2.06 -0.35
N LEU A 169 9.77 1.62 -0.72
CA LEU A 169 10.02 0.94 -1.98
C LEU A 169 9.81 -0.57 -1.83
N ASN A 170 8.77 -1.09 -2.46
CA ASN A 170 8.54 -2.52 -2.61
C ASN A 170 9.30 -3.04 -3.84
N ASP A 171 10.56 -3.44 -3.64
CA ASP A 171 11.41 -4.04 -4.68
C ASP A 171 11.26 -5.57 -4.73
N ASN A 172 10.50 -6.04 -5.71
CA ASN A 172 10.35 -7.46 -6.01
C ASN A 172 10.94 -7.86 -7.39
N LYS A 173 11.65 -6.93 -8.06
CA LYS A 173 12.23 -7.06 -9.42
C LYS A 173 11.21 -7.23 -10.56
N MET A 174 9.94 -6.99 -10.28
CA MET A 174 8.85 -7.28 -11.21
C MET A 174 7.94 -6.06 -11.38
N SER A 175 7.65 -5.71 -12.63
CA SER A 175 6.41 -5.03 -13.01
C SER A 175 5.38 -6.12 -13.40
N ILE A 176 4.75 -6.02 -14.57
CA ILE A 176 4.04 -7.14 -15.21
C ILE A 176 5.08 -8.15 -15.76
N SER A 177 6.17 -7.65 -16.32
CA SER A 177 7.39 -8.38 -16.69
C SER A 177 8.56 -7.93 -15.81
N ARG A 178 9.72 -8.59 -15.91
CA ARG A 178 10.92 -8.18 -15.15
C ARG A 178 11.25 -6.70 -15.36
N ASN A 179 11.62 -6.02 -14.29
CA ASN A 179 12.04 -4.63 -14.37
C ASN A 179 13.37 -4.50 -15.11
N VAL A 180 13.41 -3.52 -16.02
CA VAL A 180 14.58 -3.19 -16.85
C VAL A 180 15.04 -1.77 -16.54
N GLY A 181 16.34 -1.50 -16.72
CA GLY A 181 16.93 -0.17 -16.59
C GLY A 181 17.88 -0.02 -15.41
N GLY A 182 18.69 1.05 -15.45
CA GLY A 182 19.82 1.23 -14.53
C GLY A 182 19.46 1.29 -13.05
N LEU A 183 18.24 1.74 -12.70
CA LEU A 183 17.77 1.73 -11.32
C LEU A 183 17.54 0.30 -10.80
N SER A 184 16.95 -0.59 -11.62
CA SER A 184 16.73 -2.00 -11.28
C SER A 184 18.07 -2.71 -11.01
N ASP A 185 19.07 -2.45 -11.86
CA ASP A 185 20.42 -2.98 -11.69
C ASP A 185 21.10 -2.45 -10.42
N TYR A 186 20.93 -1.15 -10.12
CA TYR A 186 21.50 -0.52 -8.94
C TYR A 186 20.88 -1.04 -7.64
N LEU A 187 19.55 -1.13 -7.56
CA LEU A 187 18.85 -1.74 -6.42
C LEU A 187 19.24 -3.21 -6.23
N GLY A 188 19.39 -3.95 -7.33
CA GLY A 188 19.88 -5.32 -7.31
C GLY A 188 21.26 -5.47 -6.66
N ARG A 189 22.18 -4.50 -6.88
CA ARG A 189 23.50 -4.47 -6.26
C ARG A 189 23.44 -4.15 -4.77
N LEU A 190 22.63 -3.16 -4.37
CA LEU A 190 22.47 -2.80 -2.95
C LEU A 190 21.94 -3.95 -2.08
N ARG A 191 21.11 -4.82 -2.65
CA ARG A 191 20.52 -5.97 -1.93
C ARG A 191 21.47 -7.15 -1.77
N THR A 192 22.48 -7.27 -2.64
CA THR A 192 23.41 -8.41 -2.67
C THR A 192 24.79 -8.07 -2.12
N GLY A 193 25.01 -6.80 -1.75
CA GLY A 193 26.21 -6.31 -1.08
C GLY A 193 26.24 -6.58 0.41
#